data_AF-A0A1W2CJ45-F1
#
_entry.id   AF-A0A1W2CJ45-F1
#
_cell.length_a   1.000
_cell.length_b   1.000
_cell.length_c   1.000
_cell.angle_alpha   90.00
_cell.angle_beta   90.00
_cell.angle_gamma   90.00
#
_symmetry.space_group_name_H-M   'P 1'
#
loop_
_entity.id
_entity.type
_entity.pdbx_description
1 polymer ?
#
loop_
_entity_poly.entity_id
_entity_poly.type
_entity_poly.pdbx_seq_one_letter_code
_entity_poly.pdbx_strand_id
1 'polypeptide(L)'
;MVISLKRSLADYSYGEFRSIVEALTQATGSRDWQDRLLEHFIEVVAHPDGADLIYNPEQQQASCAEQVVARIVAWRRSNELPVFSDLR
;
A
#
# COMPACT_ATOMS: atom_id res chain seq x y z
N MET A 1 15.70 1.80 -6.56
CA MET A 1 15.05 1.65 -5.24
C MET A 1 14.92 0.16 -4.96
N VAL A 2 15.28 -0.32 -3.77
CA VAL A 2 15.17 -1.75 -3.42
C VAL A 2 13.95 -1.92 -2.52
N ILE A 3 12.93 -2.63 -2.99
CA ILE A 3 11.73 -2.94 -2.22
C ILE A 3 11.98 -4.22 -1.43
N SER A 4 11.69 -4.19 -0.12
CA SER A 4 11.77 -5.35 0.76
C SER A 4 10.37 -5.70 1.27
N LEU A 5 9.93 -6.95 1.06
CA LEU A 5 8.61 -7.41 1.50
C LEU A 5 8.66 -7.86 2.97
N LYS A 6 7.78 -7.29 3.79
CA LYS A 6 7.65 -7.55 5.24
C LYS A 6 6.27 -8.13 5.53
N ARG A 7 6.17 -8.97 6.57
CA ARG A 7 4.96 -9.78 6.84
C ARG A 7 3.77 -8.98 7.35
N SER A 8 4.00 -7.83 7.99
CA SER A 8 2.93 -6.99 8.52
C SER A 8 3.09 -5.55 8.07
N LEU A 9 1.98 -4.84 7.86
CA LEU A 9 1.99 -3.39 7.64
C LEU A 9 2.73 -2.67 8.77
N ALA A 10 2.64 -3.19 9.99
CA ALA A 10 3.24 -2.58 11.15
C ALA A 10 4.78 -2.64 11.17
N ASP A 11 5.38 -3.51 10.36
CA ASP A 11 6.84 -3.61 10.24
C ASP A 11 7.42 -2.62 9.22
N TYR A 12 6.56 -2.01 8.41
CA TYR A 12 6.93 -0.98 7.47
C TYR A 12 6.97 0.39 8.12
N SER A 13 7.93 1.20 7.71
CA SER A 13 7.82 2.65 7.81
C SER A 13 6.90 3.21 6.73
N TYR A 14 6.40 4.44 6.95
CA TYR A 14 5.63 5.17 5.94
C TYR A 14 6.35 5.23 4.59
N GLY A 15 7.65 5.56 4.61
CA GLY A 15 8.46 5.70 3.39
C GLY A 15 8.61 4.38 2.62
N GLU A 16 8.92 3.29 3.32
CA GLU A 16 9.06 1.97 2.69
C GLU A 16 7.75 1.49 2.06
N PHE A 17 6.61 1.73 2.72
CA PHE A 17 5.32 1.32 2.19
C PHE A 17 4.85 2.22 1.05
N ARG A 18 5.08 3.54 1.15
CA ARG A 18 4.83 4.50 0.05
C ARG A 18 5.55 4.05 -1.22
N SER A 19 6.79 3.60 -1.09
CA SER A 19 7.60 3.06 -2.18
C SER A 19 6.98 1.81 -2.86
N ILE A 20 6.24 0.97 -2.12
CA ILE A 20 5.48 -0.16 -2.70
C ILE A 20 4.32 0.38 -3.54
N VAL A 21 3.56 1.34 -3.01
CA VAL A 21 2.42 1.95 -3.72
C VAL A 21 2.89 2.66 -4.99
N GLU A 22 3.97 3.43 -4.92
CA GLU A 22 4.57 4.08 -6.10
C GLU A 22 4.96 3.06 -7.17
N ALA A 23 5.58 1.94 -6.76
CA ALA A 23 5.99 0.90 -7.69
C ALA A 23 4.82 0.21 -8.39
N LEU A 24 3.68 0.04 -7.71
CA LEU A 24 2.44 -0.50 -8.27
C LEU A 24 1.77 0.50 -9.22
N THR A 25 1.67 1.78 -8.83
CA THR A 25 1.08 2.84 -9.66
C THR A 25 1.90 3.10 -10.92
N GLN A 26 3.23 3.06 -10.83
CA GLN A 26 4.13 3.27 -11.96
C GLN A 26 4.40 2.00 -12.78
N ALA A 27 3.79 0.86 -12.41
CA ALA A 27 3.97 -0.43 -13.07
C ALA A 27 5.46 -0.83 -13.26
N THR A 28 6.29 -0.59 -12.23
CA THR A 28 7.73 -0.84 -12.29
C THR A 28 8.09 -2.34 -12.27
N GLY A 29 9.05 -2.77 -13.08
CA GLY A 29 9.51 -4.17 -13.13
C GLY A 29 8.73 -5.03 -14.12
N SER A 30 8.78 -6.36 -13.93
CA SER A 30 8.05 -7.31 -14.78
C SER A 30 6.59 -7.47 -14.33
N ARG A 31 5.76 -8.02 -15.21
CA ARG A 31 4.36 -8.38 -14.88
C ARG A 31 4.27 -9.30 -13.65
N ASP A 32 5.04 -10.38 -13.62
CA ASP A 32 5.05 -11.31 -12.48
C ASP A 32 5.55 -10.65 -11.18
N TRP A 33 6.37 -9.60 -11.28
CA TRP A 33 6.77 -8.82 -10.12
C TRP A 33 5.63 -7.91 -9.65
N GLN A 34 4.93 -7.24 -10.57
CA GLN A 34 3.75 -6.44 -10.26
C GLN A 34 2.64 -7.28 -9.61
N ASP A 35 2.34 -8.47 -10.15
CA ASP A 35 1.31 -9.36 -9.63
C ASP A 35 1.64 -9.78 -8.18
N ARG A 36 2.88 -10.22 -7.91
CA ARG A 36 3.34 -10.55 -6.55
C ARG A 36 3.33 -9.35 -5.60
N LEU A 37 3.70 -8.18 -6.10
CA LEU A 37 3.72 -6.96 -5.29
C LEU A 37 2.29 -6.52 -4.92
N LEU A 38 1.33 -6.72 -5.82
CA LEU A 38 -0.09 -6.43 -5.60
C LEU A 38 -0.72 -7.42 -4.61
N GLU A 39 -0.46 -8.72 -4.77
CA GLU A 39 -0.89 -9.76 -3.83
C GLU A 39 -0.38 -9.44 -2.41
N HIS A 40 0.92 -9.13 -2.31
CA HIS A 40 1.54 -8.74 -1.05
C HIS A 40 0.87 -7.50 -0.44
N PHE A 41 0.62 -6.46 -1.26
CA PHE A 41 -0.07 -5.25 -0.82
C PHE A 41 -1.45 -5.56 -0.24
N ILE A 42 -2.26 -6.36 -0.94
CA ILE A 42 -3.61 -6.74 -0.49
C ILE A 42 -3.54 -7.48 0.84
N GLU A 43 -2.61 -8.43 0.98
CA GLU A 43 -2.42 -9.23 2.20
C GLU A 43 -2.06 -8.35 3.40
N VAL A 44 -1.02 -7.53 3.29
CA VAL A 44 -0.54 -6.76 4.45
C VAL A 44 -1.48 -5.62 4.82
N VAL A 45 -2.15 -5.00 3.85
CA VAL A 45 -3.11 -3.91 4.10
C VAL A 45 -4.40 -4.44 4.71
N ALA A 46 -4.84 -5.64 4.31
CA ALA A 46 -6.05 -6.31 4.80
C ALA A 46 -7.31 -5.41 4.78
N HIS A 47 -7.34 -4.42 3.89
CA HIS A 47 -8.48 -3.53 3.68
C HIS A 47 -9.43 -4.19 2.69
N PRO A 48 -10.76 -4.12 2.90
CA PRO A 48 -11.74 -4.78 2.04
C PRO A 48 -11.63 -4.39 0.56
N ASP A 49 -11.38 -3.12 0.26
CA ASP A 49 -11.15 -2.63 -1.11
C ASP A 49 -9.95 -3.27 -1.83
N GLY A 50 -8.96 -3.83 -1.12
CA GLY A 50 -7.80 -4.50 -1.75
C GLY A 50 -7.15 -3.66 -2.86
N ALA A 51 -7.10 -4.21 -4.08
CA ALA A 51 -6.52 -3.57 -5.25
C ALA A 51 -7.24 -2.27 -5.67
N ASP A 52 -8.51 -2.09 -5.30
CA ASP A 52 -9.29 -0.89 -5.61
C ASP A 52 -8.74 0.35 -4.91
N LEU A 53 -7.95 0.17 -3.84
CA LEU A 53 -7.15 1.24 -3.23
C LEU A 53 -6.19 1.92 -4.21
N ILE A 54 -5.77 1.22 -5.28
CA ILE A 54 -4.79 1.70 -6.26
C ILE A 54 -5.44 1.93 -7.62
N TYR A 55 -6.33 1.03 -8.05
CA TYR A 55 -6.81 1.00 -9.44
C TYR A 55 -8.22 1.55 -9.64
N ASN A 56 -8.94 1.93 -8.59
CA ASN A 56 -10.30 2.44 -8.76
C ASN A 56 -10.29 3.80 -9.50
N PRO A 57 -10.89 3.91 -10.71
CA PRO A 57 -10.92 5.14 -11.50
C PRO A 57 -11.56 6.34 -10.77
N GLU A 58 -12.54 6.09 -9.89
CA GLU A 58 -13.19 7.14 -9.10
C GLU A 58 -12.24 7.78 -8.07
N GLN A 59 -11.20 7.05 -7.65
CA GLN A 59 -10.16 7.52 -6.75
C GLN A 59 -8.96 8.09 -7.52
N GLN A 60 -8.74 7.62 -8.75
CA GLN A 60 -7.52 7.81 -9.54
C GLN A 60 -7.28 9.25 -10.01
N GLN A 61 -8.33 10.06 -10.10
CA GLN A 61 -8.25 11.43 -10.62
C GLN A 61 -7.42 12.38 -9.74
N ALA A 62 -7.08 11.98 -8.51
CA ALA A 62 -6.21 12.73 -7.60
C ALA A 62 -5.24 11.88 -6.76
N SER A 63 -5.32 10.54 -6.75
CA SER A 63 -4.61 9.73 -5.76
C SER A 63 -3.14 9.47 -6.11
N CYS A 64 -2.25 10.32 -5.58
CA CYS A 64 -0.84 9.99 -5.43
C CYS A 64 -0.64 8.89 -4.37
N ALA A 65 0.54 8.26 -4.35
CA ALA A 65 0.88 7.22 -3.38
C ALA A 65 0.64 7.66 -1.92
N GLU A 66 0.90 8.93 -1.60
CA GLU A 66 0.64 9.51 -0.29
C GLU A 66 -0.83 9.43 0.13
N GLN A 67 -1.76 9.64 -0.80
CA GLN A 67 -3.20 9.62 -0.52
C GLN A 67 -3.70 8.20 -0.29
N VAL A 68 -3.20 7.24 -1.07
CA VAL A 68 -3.48 5.80 -0.86
C VAL A 68 -3.00 5.39 0.54
N VAL A 69 -1.77 5.76 0.90
CA VAL A 69 -1.22 5.46 2.22
C VAL A 69 -2.03 6.13 3.34
N ALA A 70 -2.43 7.39 3.17
CA ALA A 70 -3.26 8.10 4.13
C ALA A 70 -4.63 7.43 4.34
N ARG A 71 -5.27 6.94 3.27
CA ARG A 71 -6.54 6.21 3.32
C ARG A 71 -6.40 4.90 4.10
N ILE A 72 -5.33 4.15 3.85
CA ILE A 72 -5.01 2.92 4.60
C ILE A 72 -4.83 3.22 6.08
N VAL A 73 -4.06 4.26 6.43
CA VAL A 73 -3.82 4.65 7.83
C VAL A 73 -5.11 5.07 8.52
N ALA A 74 -5.93 5.90 7.87
CA ALA A 74 -7.20 6.36 8.41
C ALA A 74 -8.15 5.19 8.70
N TRP A 75 -8.30 4.27 7.73
CA TRP A 75 -9.12 3.08 7.91
C TRP A 75 -8.60 2.19 9.04
N ARG A 76 -7.28 1.92 9.09
CA ARG A 76 -6.73 1.08 10.16
C ARG A 76 -6.90 1.68 11.54
N ARG A 77 -6.69 2.99 11.70
CA ARG A 77 -6.95 3.69 12.96
C ARG A 77 -8.42 3.63 13.36
N SER A 78 -9.34 3.75 12.40
CA SER A 78 -10.78 3.59 12.66
C SER A 78 -11.17 2.17 13.09
N ASN A 79 -10.34 1.17 12.82
CA ASN A 79 -10.57 -0.23 13.19
C ASN A 79 -9.64 -0.69 14.32
N GLU A 80 -8.95 0.24 15.00
CA GLU A 80 -8.00 -0.06 16.08
C GLU A 80 -6.88 -1.04 15.67
N LEU A 81 -6.54 -1.06 14.38
CA LEU A 81 -5.48 -1.90 13.82
C LEU A 81 -4.13 -1.16 13.83
N PRO A 82 -3.01 -1.90 14.03
CA PRO A 82 -1.69 -1.30 14.02
C PRO A 82 -1.35 -0.71 12.64
N VAL A 83 -0.62 0.40 12.67
CA VAL A 83 -0.12 1.13 11.49
C VAL A 83 1.41 1.03 11.42
N PHE A 84 2.03 1.81 10.53
CA PHE A 84 3.47 1.85 10.28
C PHE A 84 4.31 2.02 11.54
N SER A 85 5.51 1.42 11.54
CA SER A 85 6.45 1.41 12.65
C SER A 85 6.82 2.80 13.19
N ASP A 86 6.87 3.80 12.31
CA ASP A 86 7.18 5.20 12.62
C ASP A 86 5.94 6.08 12.86
N LEU A 87 4.73 5.53 12.72
CA LEU A 87 3.45 6.20 13.00
C LEU A 87 2.66 5.54 14.16
N ARG A 88 3.33 4.68 14.93
CA ARG A 88 2.81 4.06 16.16
C ARG A 88 2.72 5.07 17.29
#